data_AF-A0A925W322-F1
#
_entry.id   AF-A0A925W322-F1
#
_cell.length_a   1.000
_cell.length_b   1.000
_cell.length_c   1.000
_cell.angle_alpha   90.00
_cell.angle_beta   90.00
_cell.angle_gamma   90.00
#
_symmetry.space_group_name_H-M   'P 1'
#
loop_
_entity.id
_entity.type
_entity.pdbx_description
1 polymer ?
#
loop_
_entity_poly.entity_id
_entity_poly.type
_entity_poly.pdbx_seq_one_letter_code
_entity_poly.pdbx_strand_id
1 'polypeptide(L)'
;MTGKSRRGFASMDPARQKEIASRGGRAAHEKGTAHEWSSDEARHAGRKGGVTVSRDRAHMAAIGREGGESRSAAARQTRQPKAADREMMLTVTRDGGNGVAPSPTTARPSIRNSDSARAETEVRSAM
;
A
#
# COMPACT_ATOMS: atom_id res chain seq x y z
N MET A 1 -20.02 -24.08 35.98
CA MET A 1 -18.85 -23.56 35.26
C MET A 1 -19.21 -22.21 34.64
N THR A 2 -18.71 -21.10 35.16
CA THR A 2 -19.00 -19.76 34.63
C THR A 2 -18.05 -19.45 33.47
N GLY A 3 -18.55 -19.61 32.24
CA GLY A 3 -17.81 -19.24 31.04
C GLY A 3 -17.50 -17.74 31.04
N LYS A 4 -16.21 -17.38 30.87
CA LYS A 4 -15.80 -15.98 30.71
C LYS A 4 -16.47 -15.44 29.43
N SER A 5 -17.47 -14.59 29.59
CA SER A 5 -18.08 -13.86 28.47
C SER A 5 -17.00 -13.05 27.73
N ARG A 6 -16.94 -13.12 26.39
CA ARG A 6 -16.08 -12.26 25.55
C ARG A 6 -16.60 -10.82 25.55
N ARG A 7 -16.42 -10.12 26.67
CA ARG A 7 -16.77 -8.71 26.85
C ARG A 7 -15.51 -7.85 26.82
N GLY A 8 -15.64 -6.64 26.31
CA GLY A 8 -14.58 -5.64 26.33
C GLY A 8 -14.22 -5.12 24.95
N PHE A 9 -13.51 -4.00 24.93
CA PHE A 9 -13.16 -3.26 23.71
C PHE A 9 -12.37 -4.09 22.70
N ALA A 10 -11.54 -5.03 23.18
CA ALA A 10 -10.76 -5.93 22.34
C ALA A 10 -11.56 -7.11 21.75
N SER A 11 -12.73 -7.42 22.31
CA SER A 11 -13.61 -8.49 21.82
C SER A 11 -14.72 -7.98 20.89
N MET A 12 -14.77 -6.67 20.62
CA MET A 12 -15.73 -6.07 19.69
C MET A 12 -15.29 -6.22 18.23
N ASP A 13 -16.21 -5.94 17.31
CA ASP A 13 -15.91 -5.82 15.89
C ASP A 13 -14.82 -4.74 15.63
N PRO A 14 -13.81 -5.00 14.77
CA PRO A 14 -12.73 -4.06 14.49
C PRO A 14 -13.17 -2.71 13.91
N ALA A 15 -14.22 -2.70 13.06
CA ALA A 15 -14.72 -1.45 12.50
C ALA A 15 -15.35 -0.58 13.60
N ARG A 16 -16.12 -1.21 14.49
CA ARG A 16 -16.68 -0.54 15.67
C ARG A 16 -15.61 -0.07 16.65
N GLN A 17 -14.55 -0.85 16.85
CA GLN A 17 -13.42 -0.46 17.69
C GLN A 17 -12.74 0.81 17.15
N LYS A 18 -12.48 0.85 15.84
CA LYS A 18 -11.90 2.02 15.17
C LYS A 18 -12.79 3.25 15.26
N GLU A 19 -14.10 3.08 15.08
CA GLU A 19 -15.06 4.19 15.21
C GLU A 19 -15.02 4.77 16.63
N ILE A 20 -15.08 3.92 17.65
CA ILE A 20 -15.05 4.36 19.06
C ILE A 20 -13.70 5.02 19.38
N ALA A 21 -12.58 4.45 18.94
CA ALA A 21 -11.26 5.04 19.14
C ALA A 21 -11.14 6.42 18.47
N SER A 22 -11.63 6.55 17.23
CA SER A 22 -11.66 7.81 16.48
C SER A 22 -12.54 8.86 17.17
N ARG A 23 -13.72 8.46 17.67
CA ARG A 23 -14.62 9.35 18.40
C ARG A 23 -14.03 9.77 19.75
N GLY A 24 -13.38 8.85 20.46
CA GLY A 24 -12.71 9.13 21.73
C GLY A 24 -11.57 10.14 21.58
N GLY A 25 -10.74 9.98 20.55
CA GLY A 25 -9.66 10.94 20.25
C GLY A 25 -10.19 12.34 19.94
N ARG A 26 -11.20 12.44 19.05
CA ARG A 26 -11.83 13.74 18.73
C ARG A 26 -12.48 14.39 19.95
N ALA A 27 -13.24 13.62 20.72
CA ALA A 27 -13.88 14.12 21.93
C ALA A 27 -12.87 14.64 22.97
N ALA A 28 -11.68 14.03 23.07
CA ALA A 28 -10.64 14.48 24.01
C ALA A 28 -10.07 15.86 23.62
N HIS A 29 -9.88 16.10 22.32
CA HIS A 29 -9.48 17.40 21.77
C HIS A 29 -10.60 18.44 21.90
N GLU A 30 -11.84 18.08 21.52
CA GLU A 30 -13.01 18.96 21.66
C GLU A 30 -13.25 19.39 23.12
N LYS A 31 -13.02 18.49 24.08
CA LYS A 31 -13.16 18.77 25.52
C LYS A 31 -11.96 19.49 26.14
N GLY A 32 -10.88 19.72 25.38
CA GLY A 32 -9.64 20.35 25.89
C GLY A 32 -8.87 19.49 26.91
N THR A 33 -9.18 18.20 27.00
CA THR A 33 -8.44 17.25 27.87
C THR A 33 -7.16 16.73 27.22
N ALA A 34 -7.10 16.78 25.89
CA ALA A 34 -5.90 16.44 25.14
C ALA A 34 -4.93 17.62 25.10
N HIS A 35 -3.63 17.30 25.02
CA HIS A 35 -2.59 18.31 24.79
C HIS A 35 -2.73 18.88 23.37
N GLU A 36 -2.88 20.19 23.28
CA GLU A 36 -2.90 20.91 22.02
C GLU A 36 -1.49 21.35 21.66
N TRP A 37 -1.02 20.89 20.50
CA TRP A 37 0.30 21.23 20.01
C TRP A 37 0.28 22.61 19.37
N SER A 38 1.05 23.54 19.94
CA SER A 38 1.36 24.77 19.22
C SER A 38 2.29 24.46 18.02
N SER A 39 2.22 25.29 16.98
CA SER A 39 3.09 25.15 15.79
C SER A 39 4.58 25.15 16.16
N ASP A 40 4.96 25.99 17.13
CA ASP A 40 6.34 26.10 17.59
C ASP A 40 6.78 24.88 18.40
N GLU A 41 5.91 24.35 19.25
CA GLU A 41 6.17 23.10 20.00
C GLU A 41 6.30 21.90 19.06
N ALA A 42 5.41 21.78 18.07
CA ALA A 42 5.47 20.73 17.05
C ALA A 42 6.80 20.80 16.28
N ARG A 43 7.24 22.01 15.93
CA ARG A 43 8.53 22.23 15.28
C ARG A 43 9.70 21.84 16.19
N HIS A 44 9.65 22.19 17.47
CA HIS A 44 10.70 21.86 18.43
C HIS A 44 10.82 20.35 18.66
N ALA A 45 9.69 19.65 18.86
CA ALA A 45 9.69 18.20 18.98
C ALA A 45 10.12 17.50 17.69
N GLY A 46 9.65 17.99 16.53
CA GLY A 46 10.08 17.49 15.23
C GLY A 46 11.59 17.64 15.03
N ARG A 47 12.16 18.79 15.41
CA ARG A 47 13.62 19.01 15.39
C ARG A 47 14.35 18.04 16.31
N LYS A 48 13.87 17.85 17.56
CA LYS A 48 14.46 16.92 18.53
C LYS A 48 14.44 15.47 18.03
N GLY A 49 13.31 15.05 17.45
CA GLY A 49 13.16 13.74 16.83
C GLY A 49 14.08 13.57 15.64
N GLY A 50 14.10 14.55 14.73
CA GLY A 50 14.98 14.55 13.56
C GLY A 50 16.45 14.45 13.91
N VAL A 51 16.93 15.23 14.89
CA VAL A 51 18.32 15.15 15.39
C VAL A 51 18.64 13.78 15.98
N THR A 52 17.69 13.17 16.69
CA THR A 52 17.89 11.83 17.29
C THR A 52 17.99 10.76 16.22
N VAL A 53 17.10 10.79 15.24
CA VAL A 53 16.99 9.79 14.17
C VAL A 53 18.14 9.93 13.14
N SER A 54 18.57 11.16 12.85
CA SER A 54 19.60 11.45 11.83
C SER A 54 21.05 11.12 12.23
N ARG A 55 21.30 10.62 13.45
CA ARG A 55 22.65 10.28 13.91
C ARG A 55 23.30 9.18 13.06
N ASP A 56 22.52 8.22 12.60
CA ASP A 56 22.99 7.16 11.70
C ASP A 56 22.69 7.52 10.24
N ARG A 57 23.66 8.16 9.59
CA ARG A 57 23.54 8.55 8.19
C ARG A 57 23.43 7.35 7.25
N ALA A 58 24.11 6.23 7.54
CA ALA A 58 24.11 5.05 6.69
C ALA A 58 22.72 4.39 6.70
N HIS A 59 22.13 4.25 7.88
CA HIS A 59 20.76 3.77 8.03
C HIS A 59 19.73 4.69 7.35
N MET A 60 19.85 6.00 7.54
CA MET A 60 18.95 6.97 6.87
C MET A 60 19.06 6.91 5.35
N ALA A 61 20.26 6.74 4.81
CA ALA A 61 20.48 6.57 3.38
C ALA A 61 19.85 5.28 2.86
N ALA A 62 19.93 4.18 3.62
CA ALA A 62 19.30 2.91 3.25
C ALA A 62 17.76 3.04 3.19
N ILE A 63 17.14 3.63 4.22
CA ILE A 63 15.68 3.89 4.23
C ILE A 63 15.28 4.79 3.06
N GLY A 64 16.04 5.86 2.80
CA GLY A 64 15.77 6.77 1.68
C GLY A 64 15.85 6.06 0.32
N ARG A 65 16.84 5.18 0.14
CA ARG A 65 17.00 4.36 -1.07
C ARG A 65 15.79 3.44 -1.28
N GLU A 66 15.41 2.71 -0.25
CA GLU A 66 14.25 1.80 -0.28
C GLU A 66 12.94 2.54 -0.59
N GLY A 67 12.75 3.72 0.00
CA GLY A 67 11.61 4.59 -0.30
C GLY A 67 11.61 5.05 -1.77
N GLY A 68 12.75 5.47 -2.30
CA GLY A 68 12.90 5.86 -3.71
C GLY A 68 12.64 4.70 -4.68
N GLU A 69 13.15 3.51 -4.37
CA GLU A 69 12.92 2.28 -5.14
C GLU A 69 11.43 1.91 -5.14
N SER A 70 10.76 1.96 -4.00
CA SER A 70 9.32 1.66 -3.89
C SER A 70 8.45 2.64 -4.68
N ARG A 71 8.76 3.94 -4.60
CA ARG A 71 8.03 4.98 -5.33
C ARG A 71 8.27 4.90 -6.84
N SER A 72 9.50 4.61 -7.27
CA SER A 72 9.84 4.45 -8.68
C SER A 72 9.26 3.17 -9.28
N ALA A 73 9.21 2.08 -8.54
CA ALA A 73 8.52 0.85 -8.94
C ALA A 73 7.01 1.09 -9.13
N ALA A 74 6.36 1.75 -8.17
CA ALA A 74 4.95 2.13 -8.28
C ALA A 74 4.68 3.08 -9.47
N ALA A 75 5.58 4.05 -9.72
CA ALA A 75 5.47 4.96 -10.85
C ALA A 75 5.71 4.28 -12.21
N ARG A 76 6.56 3.24 -12.27
CA ARG A 76 6.76 2.43 -13.47
C ARG A 76 5.55 1.55 -13.76
N GLN A 77 4.92 0.98 -12.73
CA GLN A 77 3.70 0.18 -12.88
C GLN A 77 2.53 1.00 -13.43
N THR A 78 2.38 2.25 -12.99
CA THR A 78 1.34 3.15 -13.52
C THR A 78 1.66 3.70 -14.92
N ARG A 79 2.93 3.65 -15.35
CA ARG A 79 3.41 4.13 -16.65
C ARG A 79 3.60 3.03 -17.71
N GLN A 80 3.21 1.79 -17.44
CA GLN A 80 3.14 0.77 -18.48
C GLN A 80 2.20 1.26 -19.59
N PRO A 81 2.69 1.61 -20.79
CA PRO A 81 1.79 1.87 -21.90
C PRO A 81 1.09 0.55 -22.21
N LYS A 82 -0.24 0.57 -22.39
CA LYS A 82 -0.95 -0.48 -23.12
C LYS A 82 -0.44 -0.44 -24.57
N ALA A 83 0.73 -1.02 -24.81
CA ALA A 83 1.34 -1.19 -26.11
C ALA A 83 1.21 -2.68 -26.50
N ALA A 84 -0.04 -3.11 -26.66
CA ALA A 84 -0.40 -4.18 -27.56
C ALA A 84 -1.42 -3.55 -28.50
N ASP A 85 -1.30 -3.80 -29.80
CA ASP A 85 -2.07 -3.20 -30.90
C ASP A 85 -1.38 -2.00 -31.57
N ARG A 86 -0.17 -2.23 -32.09
CA ARG A 86 0.25 -1.50 -33.29
C ARG A 86 1.01 -2.42 -34.23
N GLU A 87 0.28 -2.84 -35.26
CA GLU A 87 0.80 -3.46 -36.46
C GLU A 87 2.06 -2.76 -36.95
N MET A 88 3.10 -3.53 -37.27
CA MET A 88 4.00 -3.32 -38.40
C MET A 88 4.92 -4.54 -38.55
N MET A 89 4.57 -5.44 -39.47
CA MET A 89 5.56 -6.31 -40.12
C MET A 89 5.30 -6.29 -41.63
N LEU A 90 5.71 -5.19 -42.27
CA LEU A 90 6.07 -5.18 -43.68
C LEU A 90 7.57 -4.90 -43.76
N THR A 91 8.38 -5.94 -43.82
CA THR A 91 9.60 -5.99 -44.63
C THR A 91 9.89 -7.46 -44.94
N VAL A 92 9.53 -7.87 -46.16
CA VAL A 92 10.06 -9.10 -46.76
C VAL A 92 11.49 -8.79 -47.19
N THR A 93 12.47 -9.16 -46.37
CA THR A 93 13.85 -9.32 -46.80
C THR A 93 14.08 -10.79 -47.16
N ARG A 94 14.34 -11.00 -48.45
CA ARG A 94 14.90 -12.23 -49.00
C ARG A 94 16.39 -12.30 -48.61
N ASP A 95 16.86 -13.53 -48.41
CA ASP A 95 18.24 -13.98 -48.18
C ASP A 95 18.76 -13.98 -46.73
N GLY A 96 18.70 -15.19 -46.16
CA GLY A 96 19.88 -15.92 -45.72
C GLY A 96 20.62 -15.42 -44.49
N GLY A 97 20.44 -16.09 -43.35
CA GLY A 97 21.35 -15.91 -42.22
C GLY A 97 20.91 -16.56 -40.91
N ASN A 98 21.56 -17.66 -40.58
CA ASN A 98 21.50 -18.45 -39.36
C ASN A 98 21.46 -17.61 -38.06
N GLY A 99 20.48 -17.88 -37.18
CA GLY A 99 20.38 -17.28 -35.85
C GLY A 99 19.51 -18.16 -34.94
N VAL A 100 20.18 -18.93 -34.08
CA VAL A 100 19.61 -19.89 -33.13
C VAL A 100 18.51 -19.24 -32.27
N ALA A 101 17.29 -19.76 -32.36
CA ALA A 101 16.19 -19.37 -31.48
C ALA A 101 16.45 -19.89 -30.05
N PRO A 102 16.36 -19.07 -28.99
CA PRO A 102 16.32 -19.61 -27.64
C PRO A 102 14.96 -20.28 -27.39
N SER A 103 15.02 -21.56 -27.04
CA SER A 103 13.89 -22.40 -26.63
C SER A 103 13.16 -21.85 -25.39
N PRO A 104 11.81 -21.94 -25.31
CA PRO A 104 11.07 -21.54 -24.12
C PRO A 104 11.35 -22.52 -22.98
N THR A 105 12.23 -22.12 -22.06
CA THR A 105 12.47 -22.90 -20.84
C THR A 105 11.31 -22.71 -19.88
N THR A 106 10.51 -23.78 -19.79
CA THR A 106 9.77 -24.28 -18.63
C THR A 106 8.85 -23.30 -17.90
N ALA A 107 7.56 -23.46 -18.17
CA ALA A 107 6.45 -22.97 -17.37
C ALA A 107 6.62 -23.31 -15.87
N ARG A 108 6.42 -22.31 -15.01
CA ARG A 108 6.26 -22.51 -13.56
C ARG A 108 4.77 -22.39 -13.23
N PRO A 109 4.14 -23.39 -12.59
CA PRO A 109 2.71 -23.37 -12.31
C PRO A 109 2.33 -22.40 -11.19
N SER A 110 1.05 -22.03 -11.27
CA SER A 110 0.24 -21.07 -10.52
C SER A 110 0.32 -21.13 -9.00
N ILE A 111 0.22 -19.96 -8.36
CA ILE A 111 -0.62 -19.79 -7.17
C ILE A 111 -1.76 -18.84 -7.55
N ARG A 112 -2.92 -19.43 -7.82
CA ARG A 112 -4.19 -18.75 -7.97
C ARG A 112 -4.71 -18.53 -6.55
N ASN A 113 -4.59 -17.32 -6.01
CA ASN A 113 -5.43 -16.92 -4.89
C ASN A 113 -6.83 -16.67 -5.47
N SER A 114 -7.61 -17.74 -5.57
CA SER A 114 -9.06 -17.66 -5.68
C SER A 114 -9.64 -17.25 -4.33
N ASP A 115 -10.74 -16.51 -4.40
CA ASP A 115 -11.65 -16.14 -3.31
C ASP A 115 -11.34 -14.85 -2.56
N SER A 116 -11.75 -13.74 -3.18
CA SER A 116 -12.76 -12.85 -2.56
C SER A 116 -13.34 -11.88 -3.60
N ALA A 117 -13.98 -12.44 -4.64
CA ALA A 117 -14.88 -11.64 -5.47
C ALA A 117 -16.15 -11.37 -4.65
N ARG A 118 -16.30 -10.10 -4.24
CA ARG A 118 -17.52 -9.31 -4.38
C ARG A 118 -18.83 -10.04 -4.07
N ALA A 119 -19.26 -9.96 -2.82
CA ALA A 119 -20.67 -9.76 -2.52
C ALA A 119 -20.93 -8.26 -2.43
N GLU A 120 -21.09 -7.60 -3.59
CA GLU A 120 -21.74 -6.29 -3.68
C GLU A 120 -23.04 -6.47 -4.45
N THR A 121 -24.05 -6.89 -3.68
CA THR A 121 -25.40 -6.33 -3.61
C THR A 121 -25.81 -5.37 -4.74
N GLU A 122 -26.53 -5.90 -5.73
CA GLU A 122 -27.60 -5.15 -6.38
C GLU A 122 -28.74 -4.96 -5.37
N VAL A 123 -28.94 -3.73 -4.88
CA VAL A 123 -30.28 -3.20 -4.60
C VAL A 123 -30.30 -1.75 -5.05
N ARG A 124 -30.52 -1.55 -6.35
CA ARG A 124 -31.03 -0.28 -6.88
C ARG A 124 -32.32 -0.56 -7.63
N SER A 125 -33.38 -0.71 -6.84
CA SER A 125 -34.77 -0.55 -7.24
C SER A 125 -35.51 0.15 -6.09
N ALA A 126 -36.41 1.06 -6.44
CA ALA A 126 -37.26 1.92 -5.61
C ALA A 126 -36.68 3.29 -5.18
N MET A 127 -36.57 4.19 -6.17
CA MET A 127 -37.31 5.47 -6.18
C MET A 127 -37.56 5.88 -7.62
#